data_AF-A0A3A0DJ86-F1
#
_entry.id   AF-A0A3A0DJ86-F1
#
_cell.length_a   1.000
_cell.length_b   1.000
_cell.length_c   1.000
_cell.angle_alpha   90.00
_cell.angle_beta   90.00
_cell.angle_gamma   90.00
#
_symmetry.space_group_name_H-M   'P 1'
#
loop_
_entity.id
_entity.type
_entity.pdbx_description
1 polymer ?
#
loop_
_entity_poly.entity_id
_entity_poly.type
_entity_poly.pdbx_seq_one_letter_code
_entity_poly.pdbx_strand_id
1 'polypeptide(L)'
;MATQRSKRGREELMTWCAAEGRWRKRRNGKSYAVSPRQLGFADGDRQSSRIAANEWWLAKRKQVDESDRRSAQVASIREAHDVRTAVLQARDSAARRDNYLSYLGWNLLCRVIDKHVRDGAALPPEFFASLVADEFATPPEDSHSPVVAAAIARLNQLDLERLLPLLNLPGVGQPQPWLRADISAPSARTIRGQVDDYLAMRKQRMDRGKIKPNTYDTTRACLEHFAAFVGEDAPISVIDEANVVAYFNHVLATKSKKGHVWGASQQRRCMVEMKQFVRRLYRLRIMDQLPRNIAEPDNELSISLPAPKIDIYTNDEIAAILANSSPRYQLVWLLCLNCGFTQQDASDLAQDEVDWAAGRIIRKRGKTKQHQSVPVVNYLLWPETFALLKQFRSDDPQHAILNTFGKPIRNDTFDGKLVKRDSAKEAFKRLTRPVVYKNKKGCKDRTIPPKVVVRSRMSIKHFRKTGASLIANEFGDELAERYLGHSAKSIAGKHYIKRDQERFDRAIEWLGQALGVVK
;
A
#
# COMPACT_ATOMS: atom_id res chain seq x y z
N MET A 1 -43.27 -58.34 -54.95
CA MET A 1 -43.33 -56.90 -55.32
C MET A 1 -43.39 -56.07 -54.04
N ALA A 2 -42.28 -55.44 -53.66
CA ALA A 2 -42.15 -54.68 -52.41
C ALA A 2 -42.25 -53.18 -52.69
N THR A 3 -43.19 -52.50 -52.04
CA THR A 3 -43.48 -51.07 -52.23
C THR A 3 -42.53 -50.21 -51.40
N GLN A 4 -41.64 -49.46 -52.06
CA GLN A 4 -40.79 -48.45 -51.43
C GLN A 4 -41.65 -47.31 -50.84
N ARG A 5 -41.76 -47.27 -49.51
CA ARG A 5 -42.30 -46.11 -48.77
C ARG A 5 -41.24 -45.00 -48.75
N SER A 6 -41.39 -44.03 -49.64
CA SER A 6 -40.61 -42.79 -49.70
C SER A 6 -40.60 -42.08 -48.34
N LYS A 7 -39.41 -42.00 -47.73
CA LYS A 7 -39.13 -41.28 -46.48
C LYS A 7 -39.05 -39.76 -46.74
N ARG A 8 -40.08 -39.16 -47.35
CA ARG A 8 -40.25 -37.69 -47.38
C ARG A 8 -40.80 -37.23 -46.03
N GLY A 9 -39.93 -37.11 -45.04
CA GLY A 9 -40.30 -36.81 -43.66
C GLY A 9 -39.44 -35.73 -43.02
N ARG A 10 -40.06 -34.55 -42.83
CA ARG A 10 -39.68 -33.40 -42.00
C ARG A 10 -38.73 -32.35 -42.61
N GLU A 11 -39.24 -31.58 -43.56
CA GLU A 11 -38.69 -30.24 -43.90
C GLU A 11 -39.11 -29.14 -42.90
N GLU A 12 -40.02 -29.42 -41.96
CA GLU A 12 -40.59 -28.41 -41.06
C GLU A 12 -39.94 -28.47 -39.67
N LEU A 13 -39.19 -27.42 -39.30
CA LEU A 13 -38.58 -27.28 -37.97
C LEU A 13 -39.58 -26.76 -36.94
N MET A 14 -40.58 -26.00 -37.38
CA MET A 14 -41.71 -25.48 -36.59
C MET A 14 -43.04 -26.10 -37.04
N THR A 15 -44.01 -26.18 -36.13
CA THR A 15 -45.35 -26.71 -36.41
C THR A 15 -46.34 -25.56 -36.57
N TRP A 16 -47.09 -25.53 -37.67
CA TRP A 16 -48.16 -24.53 -37.88
C TRP A 16 -49.34 -24.80 -36.95
N CYS A 17 -49.79 -23.78 -36.22
CA CYS A 17 -51.01 -23.82 -35.41
C CYS A 17 -52.10 -23.01 -36.10
N ALA A 18 -53.00 -23.71 -36.80
CA ALA A 18 -54.02 -23.06 -37.64
C ALA A 18 -54.98 -22.17 -36.85
N ALA A 19 -55.37 -22.57 -35.63
CA ALA A 19 -56.26 -21.81 -34.76
C ALA A 19 -55.70 -20.42 -34.37
N GLU A 20 -54.37 -20.27 -34.37
CA GLU A 20 -53.71 -19.03 -33.94
C GLU A 20 -53.02 -18.28 -35.09
N GLY A 21 -52.98 -18.86 -36.28
CA GLY A 21 -52.25 -18.29 -37.41
C GLY A 21 -50.74 -18.12 -37.16
N ARG A 22 -50.09 -19.05 -36.43
CA ARG A 22 -48.67 -18.94 -36.03
C ARG A 22 -47.89 -20.24 -36.15
N TRP A 23 -46.59 -20.13 -36.43
CA TRP A 23 -45.63 -21.23 -36.34
C TRP A 23 -45.15 -21.38 -34.90
N ARG A 24 -45.13 -22.61 -34.36
CA ARG A 24 -44.78 -22.91 -32.95
C ARG A 24 -43.67 -23.96 -32.82
N LYS A 25 -42.85 -23.83 -31.78
CA LYS A 25 -41.86 -24.82 -31.36
C LYS A 25 -41.67 -24.83 -29.85
N ARG A 26 -41.60 -26.01 -29.24
CA ARG A 26 -41.32 -26.18 -27.81
C ARG A 26 -39.88 -26.65 -27.60
N ARG A 27 -39.16 -26.05 -26.65
CA ARG A 27 -37.80 -26.45 -26.25
C ARG A 27 -37.55 -26.08 -24.79
N ASN A 28 -36.98 -27.01 -24.02
CA ASN A 28 -36.63 -26.82 -22.60
C ASN A 28 -37.80 -26.24 -21.79
N GLY A 29 -39.00 -26.81 -21.96
CA GLY A 29 -40.23 -26.36 -21.29
C GLY A 29 -40.87 -25.07 -21.84
N LYS A 30 -40.14 -24.24 -22.59
CA LYS A 30 -40.63 -22.97 -23.16
C LYS A 30 -41.20 -23.14 -24.57
N SER A 31 -42.24 -22.36 -24.89
CA SER A 31 -42.86 -22.33 -26.22
C SER A 31 -42.44 -21.06 -26.96
N TYR A 32 -42.09 -21.20 -28.23
CA TYR A 32 -41.68 -20.12 -29.12
C TYR A 32 -42.66 -20.08 -30.29
N ALA A 33 -43.18 -18.90 -30.58
CA ALA A 33 -44.14 -18.71 -31.66
C ALA A 33 -43.79 -17.48 -32.50
N VAL A 34 -44.05 -17.55 -33.81
CA VAL A 34 -43.89 -16.42 -34.74
C VAL A 34 -45.02 -16.44 -35.78
N SER A 35 -45.61 -15.28 -36.08
CA SER A 35 -46.64 -15.16 -37.12
C SER A 35 -46.03 -14.85 -38.50
N PRO A 36 -46.70 -15.19 -39.61
CA PRO A 36 -46.27 -14.79 -40.95
C PRO A 36 -46.05 -13.28 -41.09
N ARG A 37 -46.92 -12.47 -40.48
CA ARG A 37 -46.80 -11.00 -40.48
C ARG A 37 -45.53 -10.49 -39.77
N GLN A 38 -45.09 -11.15 -38.70
CA GLN A 38 -43.82 -10.81 -38.02
C GLN A 38 -42.60 -11.17 -38.86
N LEU A 39 -42.76 -12.06 -39.85
CA LEU A 39 -41.73 -12.45 -40.81
C LEU A 39 -41.80 -11.64 -42.10
N GLY A 40 -42.74 -10.68 -42.22
CA GLY A 40 -42.89 -9.82 -43.39
C GLY A 40 -43.78 -10.37 -44.50
N PHE A 41 -44.54 -11.43 -44.26
CA PHE A 41 -45.45 -12.02 -45.26
C PHE A 41 -46.90 -11.59 -45.03
N ALA A 42 -47.64 -11.39 -46.13
CA ALA A 42 -49.08 -11.19 -46.09
C ALA A 42 -49.81 -12.48 -45.68
N ASP A 43 -50.99 -12.33 -45.10
CA ASP A 43 -51.81 -13.46 -44.66
C ASP A 43 -52.21 -14.33 -45.87
N GLY A 44 -51.74 -15.57 -45.92
CA GLY A 44 -52.07 -16.54 -46.99
C GLY A 44 -50.88 -17.24 -47.64
N ASP A 45 -49.68 -16.65 -47.63
CA ASP A 45 -48.48 -17.29 -48.17
C ASP A 45 -47.84 -18.24 -47.14
N ARG A 46 -48.47 -19.42 -47.00
CA ARG A 46 -48.05 -20.43 -46.03
C ARG A 46 -46.69 -21.04 -46.37
N GLN A 47 -46.34 -21.14 -47.64
CA GLN A 47 -45.11 -21.82 -48.07
C GLN A 47 -43.88 -20.94 -47.84
N SER A 48 -43.94 -19.65 -48.21
CA SER A 48 -42.82 -18.74 -47.97
C SER A 48 -42.67 -18.42 -46.49
N SER A 49 -43.79 -18.24 -45.76
CA SER A 49 -43.75 -18.03 -44.31
C SER A 49 -43.21 -19.24 -43.54
N ARG A 50 -43.36 -20.47 -44.06
CA ARG A 50 -42.77 -21.68 -43.49
C ARG A 50 -41.24 -21.65 -43.53
N ILE A 51 -40.66 -21.28 -44.67
CA ILE A 51 -39.20 -21.22 -44.85
C ILE A 51 -38.64 -20.14 -43.90
N ALA A 52 -39.25 -18.96 -43.89
CA ALA A 52 -38.85 -17.87 -42.99
C ALA A 52 -39.02 -18.23 -41.51
N ALA A 53 -40.05 -19.00 -41.14
CA ALA A 53 -40.24 -19.47 -39.77
C ALA A 53 -39.16 -20.47 -39.34
N ASN A 54 -38.74 -21.36 -40.25
CA ASN A 54 -37.64 -22.28 -40.00
C ASN A 54 -36.31 -21.53 -39.79
N GLU A 55 -36.00 -20.55 -40.62
CA GLU A 55 -34.81 -19.69 -40.47
C GLU A 55 -34.84 -18.90 -39.16
N TRP A 56 -35.99 -18.30 -38.85
CA TRP A 56 -36.22 -17.61 -37.58
C TRP A 56 -35.97 -18.54 -36.39
N TRP A 57 -36.46 -19.77 -36.45
CA TRP A 57 -36.24 -20.74 -35.38
C TRP A 57 -34.78 -21.15 -35.24
N LEU A 58 -34.04 -21.33 -36.33
CA LEU A 58 -32.61 -21.65 -36.27
C LEU A 58 -31.81 -20.51 -35.61
N ALA A 59 -32.11 -19.26 -35.96
CA ALA A 59 -31.52 -18.09 -35.32
C ALA A 59 -31.91 -18.00 -33.84
N LYS A 60 -33.20 -18.20 -33.52
CA LYS A 60 -33.70 -18.14 -32.13
C LYS A 60 -33.12 -19.26 -31.27
N ARG A 61 -32.98 -20.46 -31.83
CA ARG A 61 -32.33 -21.61 -31.21
C ARG A 61 -30.91 -21.27 -30.78
N LYS A 62 -30.11 -20.63 -31.64
CA LYS A 62 -28.74 -20.22 -31.31
C LYS A 62 -28.70 -19.25 -30.11
N GLN A 63 -29.64 -18.32 -30.03
CA GLN A 63 -29.77 -17.41 -28.88
C GLN A 63 -30.14 -18.14 -27.59
N VAL A 64 -31.07 -19.10 -27.67
CA VAL A 64 -31.50 -19.90 -26.52
C VAL A 64 -30.34 -20.78 -26.03
N ASP A 65 -29.61 -21.43 -26.93
CA ASP A 65 -28.43 -22.25 -26.58
C ASP A 65 -27.33 -21.43 -25.92
N GLU A 66 -27.07 -20.22 -26.41
CA GLU A 66 -26.11 -19.30 -25.81
C GLU A 66 -26.56 -18.84 -24.42
N SER A 67 -27.85 -18.55 -24.25
CA SER A 67 -28.43 -18.18 -22.94
C SER A 67 -28.36 -19.33 -21.94
N ASP A 68 -28.62 -20.56 -22.37
CA ASP A 68 -28.56 -21.75 -21.53
C ASP A 68 -27.10 -22.04 -21.13
N ARG A 69 -26.13 -21.89 -22.06
CA ARG A 69 -24.69 -21.98 -21.76
C ARG A 69 -24.24 -20.94 -20.75
N ARG A 70 -24.64 -19.68 -20.89
CA ARG A 70 -24.33 -18.63 -19.92
C ARG A 70 -24.93 -18.92 -18.55
N SER A 71 -26.16 -19.42 -18.51
CA SER A 71 -26.82 -19.79 -17.25
C SER A 71 -26.10 -20.94 -16.56
N ALA A 72 -25.67 -21.95 -17.31
CA ALA A 72 -24.85 -23.05 -16.79
C ALA A 72 -23.47 -22.58 -16.29
N GLN A 73 -22.83 -21.65 -17.02
CA GLN A 73 -21.57 -21.05 -16.60
C GLN A 73 -21.72 -20.25 -15.29
N VAL A 74 -22.79 -19.46 -15.16
CA VAL A 74 -23.08 -18.71 -13.92
C VAL A 74 -23.37 -19.65 -12.75
N ALA A 75 -24.10 -20.75 -12.97
CA ALA A 75 -24.34 -21.76 -11.96
C ALA A 75 -23.02 -22.42 -11.49
N SER A 76 -22.14 -22.78 -12.44
CA SER A 76 -20.82 -23.34 -12.15
C SER A 76 -19.93 -22.37 -11.35
N ILE A 77 -19.94 -21.08 -11.70
CA ILE A 77 -19.21 -20.05 -10.95
C ILE A 77 -19.74 -19.92 -9.52
N ARG A 78 -21.07 -19.94 -9.35
CA ARG A 78 -21.71 -19.86 -8.03
C ARG A 78 -21.35 -21.05 -7.15
N GLU A 79 -21.42 -22.26 -7.70
CA GLU A 79 -21.04 -23.49 -7.00
C GLU A 79 -19.57 -23.46 -6.57
N ALA A 80 -18.66 -23.02 -7.45
CA ALA A 80 -17.25 -22.88 -7.10
C ALA A 80 -17.02 -21.81 -6.00
N HIS A 81 -17.82 -20.74 -5.98
CA HIS A 81 -17.78 -19.74 -4.92
C HIS A 81 -18.28 -20.31 -3.57
N ASP A 82 -19.34 -21.10 -3.57
CA ASP A 82 -19.88 -21.72 -2.36
C ASP A 82 -18.89 -22.74 -1.78
N VAL A 83 -18.25 -23.55 -2.63
CA VAL A 83 -17.15 -24.45 -2.23
C VAL A 83 -16.00 -23.65 -1.63
N ARG A 84 -15.56 -22.56 -2.27
CA ARG A 84 -14.50 -21.69 -1.76
C ARG A 84 -14.81 -21.14 -0.37
N THR A 85 -16.03 -20.66 -0.15
CA THR A 85 -16.44 -20.15 1.16
C THR A 85 -16.38 -21.25 2.23
N ALA A 86 -16.87 -22.45 1.93
CA ALA A 86 -16.83 -23.55 2.89
C ALA A 86 -15.39 -24.00 3.22
N VAL A 87 -14.51 -24.05 2.23
CA VAL A 87 -13.07 -24.37 2.40
C VAL A 87 -12.39 -23.32 3.29
N LEU A 88 -12.70 -22.03 3.13
CA LEU A 88 -12.17 -20.97 3.99
C LEU A 88 -12.67 -21.09 5.43
N GLN A 89 -13.95 -21.42 5.63
CA GLN A 89 -14.51 -21.65 6.97
C GLN A 89 -13.89 -22.87 7.66
N ALA A 90 -13.65 -23.95 6.90
CA ALA A 90 -12.96 -25.14 7.40
C ALA A 90 -11.50 -24.84 7.77
N ARG A 91 -10.78 -24.09 6.93
CA ARG A 91 -9.41 -23.61 7.22
C ARG A 91 -9.34 -22.80 8.51
N ASP A 92 -10.24 -21.83 8.66
CA ASP A 92 -10.28 -20.96 9.84
C ASP A 92 -10.68 -21.72 11.11
N SER A 93 -11.38 -22.85 10.97
CA SER A 93 -11.70 -23.78 12.07
C SER A 93 -10.52 -24.68 12.42
N ALA A 94 -9.76 -25.16 11.42
CA ALA A 94 -8.58 -25.97 11.59
C ALA A 94 -7.41 -25.19 12.21
N ALA A 95 -7.24 -23.92 11.83
CA ALA A 95 -6.25 -23.01 12.41
C ALA A 95 -6.47 -22.77 13.92
N ARG A 96 -7.70 -22.92 14.42
CA ARG A 96 -8.01 -22.82 15.86
C ARG A 96 -7.69 -24.11 16.64
N ARG A 97 -7.41 -25.21 15.95
CA ARG A 97 -7.15 -26.53 16.56
C ARG A 97 -5.66 -26.93 16.52
N ASP A 98 -4.75 -26.00 16.24
CA ASP A 98 -3.29 -26.22 16.14
C ASP A 98 -2.84 -27.36 15.22
N ASN A 99 -3.65 -27.72 14.21
CA ASN A 99 -3.29 -28.75 13.25
C ASN A 99 -2.64 -28.13 11.99
N TYR A 100 -1.33 -27.87 12.07
CA TYR A 100 -0.55 -27.17 11.02
C TYR A 100 -0.57 -27.89 9.65
N LEU A 101 -0.56 -29.23 9.63
CA LEU A 101 -0.61 -30.02 8.40
C LEU A 101 -1.96 -29.85 7.67
N SER A 102 -3.07 -29.79 8.43
CA SER A 102 -4.37 -29.51 7.84
C SER A 102 -4.44 -28.09 7.24
N TYR A 103 -3.80 -27.09 7.87
CA TYR A 103 -3.79 -25.71 7.39
C TYR A 103 -3.07 -25.54 6.04
N LEU A 104 -1.95 -26.25 5.82
CA LEU A 104 -1.23 -26.25 4.55
C LEU A 104 -2.06 -26.93 3.44
N GLY A 105 -2.67 -28.08 3.73
CA GLY A 105 -3.57 -28.77 2.81
C GLY A 105 -4.76 -27.89 2.38
N TRP A 106 -5.37 -27.17 3.33
CA TRP A 106 -6.46 -26.24 3.06
C TRP A 106 -6.04 -25.06 2.18
N ASN A 107 -4.86 -24.47 2.41
CA ASN A 107 -4.36 -23.37 1.58
C ASN A 107 -4.07 -23.78 0.15
N LEU A 108 -3.53 -24.99 -0.04
CA LEU A 108 -3.27 -25.53 -1.38
C LEU A 108 -4.57 -25.77 -2.14
N LEU A 109 -5.57 -26.35 -1.48
CA LEU A 109 -6.90 -26.55 -2.05
C LEU A 109 -7.58 -25.22 -2.44
N CYS A 110 -7.51 -24.19 -1.57
CA CYS A 110 -7.99 -22.85 -1.91
C CYS A 110 -7.36 -22.31 -3.19
N ARG A 111 -6.06 -22.51 -3.40
CA ARG A 111 -5.34 -22.02 -4.58
C ARG A 111 -5.75 -22.75 -5.87
N VAL A 112 -6.01 -24.05 -5.79
CA VAL A 112 -6.51 -24.85 -6.93
C VAL A 112 -7.91 -24.39 -7.33
N ILE A 113 -8.78 -24.15 -6.35
CA ILE A 113 -10.13 -23.61 -6.57
C ILE A 113 -10.06 -22.19 -7.15
N ASP A 114 -9.26 -21.31 -6.56
CA ASP A 114 -9.08 -19.92 -7.03
C ASP A 114 -8.56 -19.84 -8.47
N LYS A 115 -7.71 -20.79 -8.88
CA LYS A 115 -7.23 -20.91 -10.26
C LYS A 115 -8.38 -21.28 -11.21
N HIS A 116 -9.16 -22.32 -10.89
CA HIS A 116 -10.27 -22.75 -11.75
C HIS A 116 -11.38 -21.69 -11.86
N VAL A 117 -11.72 -21.02 -10.75
CA VAL A 117 -12.67 -19.90 -10.74
C VAL A 117 -12.20 -18.76 -11.63
N ARG A 118 -10.89 -18.44 -11.58
CA ARG A 118 -10.29 -17.37 -12.39
C ARG A 118 -10.29 -17.70 -13.88
N ASP A 119 -9.98 -18.95 -14.20
CA ASP A 119 -9.85 -19.41 -15.59
C ASP A 119 -11.23 -19.72 -16.22
N GLY A 120 -12.32 -19.64 -15.45
CA GLY A 120 -13.67 -19.93 -15.91
C GLY A 120 -13.88 -21.40 -16.28
N ALA A 121 -12.98 -22.28 -15.85
CA ALA A 121 -13.04 -23.72 -16.08
C ALA A 121 -13.86 -24.39 -14.98
N ALA A 122 -14.82 -25.23 -15.38
CA ALA A 122 -15.49 -26.10 -14.42
C ALA A 122 -14.45 -27.05 -13.81
N LEU A 123 -14.54 -27.26 -12.49
CA LEU A 123 -13.74 -28.29 -11.84
C LEU A 123 -14.11 -29.66 -12.42
N PRO A 124 -13.13 -30.52 -12.77
CA PRO A 124 -13.44 -31.80 -13.40
C PRO A 124 -14.32 -32.67 -12.50
N PRO A 125 -15.36 -33.36 -13.01
CA PRO A 125 -16.18 -34.26 -12.20
C PRO A 125 -15.37 -35.33 -11.44
N GLU A 126 -14.29 -35.81 -12.05
CA GLU A 126 -13.31 -36.73 -11.47
C GLU A 126 -12.52 -36.15 -10.29
N PHE A 127 -12.34 -34.82 -10.23
CA PHE A 127 -11.77 -34.14 -9.06
C PHE A 127 -12.69 -34.30 -7.85
N PHE A 128 -14.00 -34.14 -8.03
CA PHE A 128 -14.97 -34.36 -6.95
C PHE A 128 -15.17 -35.85 -6.65
N ALA A 129 -15.21 -36.71 -7.66
CA ALA A 129 -15.36 -38.15 -7.46
C ALA A 129 -14.18 -38.74 -6.66
N SER A 130 -12.95 -38.31 -6.92
CA SER A 130 -11.75 -38.73 -6.17
C SER A 130 -11.75 -38.25 -4.71
N LEU A 131 -12.48 -37.18 -4.39
CA LEU A 131 -12.69 -36.68 -3.03
C LEU A 131 -13.77 -37.45 -2.26
N VAL A 132 -14.67 -38.18 -2.96
CA VAL A 132 -15.90 -38.77 -2.40
C VAL A 132 -15.92 -40.31 -2.50
N ALA A 133 -15.03 -40.93 -3.27
CA ALA A 133 -14.97 -42.39 -3.47
C ALA A 133 -14.25 -43.12 -2.32
N ASP A 134 -14.93 -43.29 -1.17
CA ASP A 134 -14.91 -44.50 -0.34
C ASP A 134 -15.85 -44.33 0.86
N GLU A 135 -16.62 -45.38 1.17
CA GLU A 135 -17.57 -45.44 2.29
C GLU A 135 -16.85 -45.17 3.62
N PHE A 136 -17.16 -44.06 4.31
CA PHE A 136 -17.33 -43.95 5.77
C PHE A 136 -17.68 -42.51 6.20
N ALA A 137 -18.50 -42.45 7.26
CA ALA A 137 -19.00 -41.31 8.05
C ALA A 137 -20.11 -40.45 7.44
N THR A 138 -21.25 -40.43 8.14
CA THR A 138 -22.37 -39.52 7.94
C THR A 138 -21.93 -38.05 8.06
N PRO A 139 -22.36 -37.18 7.14
CA PRO A 139 -22.00 -35.76 7.17
C PRO A 139 -22.60 -35.05 8.40
N PRO A 140 -22.01 -33.94 8.87
CA PRO A 140 -22.63 -33.12 9.90
C PRO A 140 -23.97 -32.56 9.38
N GLU A 141 -25.03 -32.68 10.20
CA GLU A 141 -26.43 -32.35 9.85
C GLU A 141 -26.63 -30.90 9.35
N ASP A 142 -25.69 -29.99 9.63
CA ASP A 142 -25.81 -28.56 9.32
C ASP A 142 -25.09 -28.11 8.02
N SER A 143 -24.62 -29.04 7.18
CA SER A 143 -23.91 -28.69 5.95
C SER A 143 -24.82 -28.67 4.72
N HIS A 144 -24.94 -27.51 4.06
CA HIS A 144 -25.80 -27.32 2.89
C HIS A 144 -25.34 -28.04 1.61
N SER A 145 -24.23 -28.80 1.65
CA SER A 145 -23.76 -29.62 0.52
C SER A 145 -23.07 -30.90 1.02
N PRO A 146 -23.62 -32.10 0.71
CA PRO A 146 -23.02 -33.39 1.08
C PRO A 146 -21.58 -33.57 0.57
N VAL A 147 -21.26 -32.97 -0.59
CA VAL A 147 -19.93 -33.02 -1.21
C VAL A 147 -18.91 -32.26 -0.37
N VAL A 148 -19.31 -31.13 0.19
CA VAL A 148 -18.45 -30.27 1.02
C VAL A 148 -18.16 -30.95 2.36
N ALA A 149 -19.15 -31.59 2.97
CA ALA A 149 -18.97 -32.35 4.21
C ALA A 149 -18.04 -33.55 4.04
N ALA A 150 -18.21 -34.33 2.97
CA ALA A 150 -17.34 -35.47 2.65
C ALA A 150 -15.88 -35.03 2.40
N ALA A 151 -15.69 -33.93 1.66
CA ALA A 151 -14.37 -33.35 1.43
C ALA A 151 -13.68 -32.89 2.73
N ILE A 152 -14.42 -32.24 3.63
CA ILE A 152 -13.91 -31.80 4.95
C ILE A 152 -13.53 -33.01 5.82
N ALA A 153 -14.34 -34.07 5.85
CA ALA A 153 -14.05 -35.27 6.63
C ALA A 153 -12.79 -35.99 6.13
N ARG A 154 -12.62 -36.12 4.81
CA ARG A 154 -11.45 -36.76 4.19
C ARG A 154 -10.16 -35.96 4.39
N LEU A 155 -10.20 -34.63 4.24
CA LEU A 155 -9.03 -33.77 4.42
C LEU A 155 -8.52 -33.73 5.87
N ASN A 156 -9.39 -33.98 6.84
CA ASN A 156 -8.99 -34.12 8.24
C ASN A 156 -8.34 -35.48 8.56
N GLN A 157 -8.41 -36.46 7.64
CA GLN A 157 -7.88 -37.82 7.82
C GLN A 157 -6.69 -38.14 6.89
N LEU A 158 -6.40 -37.30 5.89
CA LEU A 158 -5.31 -37.52 4.94
C LEU A 158 -3.99 -36.96 5.46
N ASP A 159 -2.97 -37.82 5.51
CA ASP A 159 -1.57 -37.43 5.63
C ASP A 159 -1.06 -36.86 4.29
N LEU A 160 -0.10 -35.94 4.36
CA LEU A 160 0.43 -35.14 3.24
C LEU A 160 0.95 -36.02 2.08
N GLU A 161 1.53 -37.18 2.42
CA GLU A 161 2.02 -38.17 1.45
C GLU A 161 0.93 -38.71 0.52
N ARG A 162 -0.33 -38.77 0.98
CA ARG A 162 -1.47 -39.24 0.17
C ARG A 162 -2.09 -38.15 -0.70
N LEU A 163 -1.82 -36.88 -0.40
CA LEU A 163 -2.31 -35.74 -1.20
C LEU A 163 -1.41 -35.44 -2.41
N LEU A 164 -0.11 -35.72 -2.29
CA LEU A 164 0.90 -35.47 -3.32
C LEU A 164 0.59 -36.08 -4.71
N PRO A 165 0.10 -37.33 -4.83
CA PRO A 165 -0.25 -37.93 -6.12
C PRO A 165 -1.47 -37.26 -6.80
N LEU A 166 -2.44 -36.78 -6.02
CA LEU A 166 -3.66 -36.13 -6.54
C LEU A 166 -3.38 -34.73 -7.11
N LEU A 167 -2.28 -34.10 -6.69
CA LEU A 167 -1.81 -32.82 -7.20
C LEU A 167 -1.03 -32.95 -8.52
N ASN A 168 -0.71 -34.19 -8.92
CA ASN A 168 0.10 -34.53 -10.09
C ASN A 168 -0.76 -34.98 -11.29
N LEU A 169 -1.99 -34.49 -11.40
CA LEU A 169 -2.90 -34.80 -12.51
C LEU A 169 -2.40 -34.17 -13.84
N PRO A 170 -2.47 -34.91 -14.97
CA PRO A 170 -2.06 -34.39 -16.27
C PRO A 170 -2.88 -33.16 -16.66
N GLY A 171 -2.19 -32.02 -16.88
CA GLY A 171 -2.81 -30.71 -17.19
C GLY A 171 -2.56 -29.65 -16.11
N VAL A 172 -2.16 -30.05 -14.90
CA VAL A 172 -1.60 -29.13 -13.90
C VAL A 172 -0.09 -29.14 -14.11
N GLY A 173 0.46 -28.07 -14.68
CA GLY A 173 1.91 -27.97 -14.95
C GLY A 173 2.75 -28.32 -13.71
N GLN A 174 3.96 -28.82 -13.95
CA GLN A 174 4.93 -29.23 -12.92
C GLN A 174 4.86 -28.31 -11.69
N PRO A 175 4.68 -28.85 -10.47
CA PRO A 175 4.58 -28.03 -9.27
C PRO A 175 5.80 -27.10 -9.18
N GLN A 176 5.53 -25.81 -8.97
CA GLN A 176 6.57 -24.79 -8.87
C GLN A 176 7.57 -25.14 -7.75
N PRO A 177 8.86 -24.77 -7.85
CA PRO A 177 9.91 -25.21 -6.92
C PRO A 177 9.62 -24.96 -5.43
N TRP A 178 8.80 -23.96 -5.09
CA TRP A 178 8.41 -23.66 -3.71
C TRP A 178 7.43 -24.69 -3.10
N LEU A 179 6.84 -25.59 -3.90
CA LEU A 179 5.95 -26.66 -3.45
C LEU A 179 6.70 -27.92 -2.95
N ARG A 180 8.03 -27.98 -3.13
CA ARG A 180 8.88 -29.09 -2.63
C ARG A 180 9.58 -28.77 -1.31
N ALA A 181 9.28 -27.63 -0.68
CA ALA A 181 9.91 -27.22 0.56
C ALA A 181 9.22 -27.83 1.80
N ASP A 182 9.02 -29.15 1.82
CA ASP A 182 8.73 -29.90 3.06
C ASP A 182 10.04 -30.24 3.77
N ILE A 183 10.67 -29.20 4.29
CA ILE A 183 11.53 -29.31 5.48
C ILE A 183 11.21 -28.03 6.23
N SER A 184 10.55 -28.15 7.39
CA SER A 184 10.54 -27.06 8.36
C SER A 184 11.99 -26.74 8.66
N ALA A 185 12.54 -25.74 7.96
CA ALA A 185 13.87 -25.28 8.23
C ALA A 185 13.87 -24.87 9.70
N PRO A 186 14.89 -25.23 10.49
CA PRO A 186 15.01 -24.74 11.86
C PRO A 186 14.74 -23.24 11.84
N SER A 187 13.95 -22.70 12.78
CA SER A 187 13.48 -21.30 12.74
C SER A 187 14.58 -20.30 12.34
N ALA A 188 15.82 -20.56 12.77
CA ALA A 188 17.06 -19.87 12.39
C ALA A 188 17.41 -19.83 10.88
N ARG A 189 16.74 -20.59 10.02
CA ARG A 189 16.95 -20.66 8.56
C ARG A 189 15.70 -20.30 7.75
N THR A 190 14.65 -19.85 8.43
CA THR A 190 13.45 -19.29 7.79
C THR A 190 13.61 -17.78 7.54
N ILE A 191 12.83 -17.23 6.61
CA ILE A 191 12.76 -15.79 6.36
C ILE A 191 12.30 -15.04 7.61
N ARG A 192 11.25 -15.52 8.28
CA ARG A 192 10.69 -14.92 9.51
C ARG A 192 11.73 -14.88 10.62
N GLY A 193 12.35 -16.02 10.95
CA GLY A 193 13.34 -16.08 12.02
C GLY A 193 14.50 -15.11 11.78
N GLN A 194 14.99 -15.02 10.54
CA GLN A 194 16.06 -14.09 10.20
C GLN A 194 15.64 -12.61 10.21
N VAL A 195 14.41 -12.30 9.79
CA VAL A 195 13.87 -10.94 9.89
C VAL A 195 13.75 -10.54 11.36
N ASP A 196 13.22 -11.42 12.22
CA ASP A 196 13.05 -11.15 13.64
C ASP A 196 14.41 -10.93 14.33
N ASP A 197 15.42 -11.75 14.04
CA ASP A 197 16.80 -11.56 14.50
C ASP A 197 17.38 -10.20 14.07
N TYR A 198 17.15 -9.83 12.81
CA TYR A 198 17.62 -8.54 12.30
C TYR A 198 16.90 -7.37 12.98
N LEU A 199 15.60 -7.48 13.20
CA LEU A 199 14.80 -6.47 13.88
C LEU A 199 15.17 -6.36 15.37
N ALA A 200 15.44 -7.47 16.05
CA ALA A 200 15.92 -7.46 17.43
C ALA A 200 17.25 -6.68 17.55
N MET A 201 18.21 -6.95 16.66
CA MET A 201 19.46 -6.19 16.58
C MET A 201 19.22 -4.70 16.29
N ARG A 202 18.31 -4.37 15.37
CA ARG A 202 17.96 -2.97 15.05
C ARG A 202 17.28 -2.28 16.23
N LYS A 203 16.43 -2.98 16.98
CA LYS A 203 15.79 -2.50 18.21
C LYS A 203 16.83 -2.21 19.28
N GLN A 204 17.79 -3.10 19.54
CA GLN A 204 18.88 -2.83 20.48
C GLN A 204 19.68 -1.57 20.09
N ARG A 205 19.92 -1.34 18.79
CA ARG A 205 20.56 -0.10 18.31
C ARG A 205 19.69 1.13 18.55
N MET A 206 18.38 1.02 18.45
CA MET A 206 17.43 2.09 18.76
C MET A 206 17.43 2.40 20.26
N ASP A 207 17.35 1.37 21.10
CA ASP A 207 17.35 1.48 22.56
C ASP A 207 18.67 2.13 23.06
N ARG A 208 19.79 1.86 22.39
CA ARG A 208 21.09 2.52 22.62
C ARG A 208 21.22 3.91 21.95
N GLY A 209 20.16 4.46 21.38
CA GLY A 209 20.15 5.77 20.71
C GLY A 209 20.98 5.87 19.42
N LYS A 210 21.45 4.74 18.86
CA LYS A 210 22.26 4.70 17.63
C LYS A 210 21.43 4.85 16.36
N ILE A 211 20.14 4.52 16.41
CA ILE A 211 19.17 4.82 15.35
C ILE A 211 17.91 5.43 15.95
N LYS A 212 17.18 6.21 15.16
CA LYS A 212 15.92 6.83 15.61
C LYS A 212 14.77 5.81 15.59
N PRO A 213 13.76 5.95 16.47
CA PRO A 213 12.58 5.09 16.46
C PRO A 213 11.84 5.03 15.12
N ASN A 214 11.73 6.16 14.42
CA ASN A 214 11.15 6.19 13.07
C ASN A 214 11.93 5.34 12.06
N THR A 215 13.25 5.28 12.18
CA THR A 215 14.10 4.46 11.31
C THR A 215 13.84 2.98 11.57
N TYR A 216 13.77 2.57 12.85
CA TYR A 216 13.43 1.20 13.22
C TYR A 216 12.05 0.78 12.69
N ASP A 217 11.00 1.56 12.97
CA ASP A 217 9.63 1.25 12.54
C ASP A 217 9.50 1.16 11.02
N THR A 218 10.23 2.01 10.29
CA THR A 218 10.30 1.94 8.82
C THR A 218 10.98 0.65 8.36
N THR A 219 12.13 0.28 8.93
CA THR A 219 12.82 -0.99 8.62
C THR A 219 11.89 -2.18 8.89
N ARG A 220 11.22 -2.19 10.05
CA ARG A 220 10.25 -3.23 10.44
C ARG A 220 9.15 -3.40 9.41
N ALA A 221 8.41 -2.34 9.10
CA ALA A 221 7.31 -2.40 8.14
C ALA A 221 7.74 -2.85 6.74
N CYS A 222 8.94 -2.43 6.29
CA CYS A 222 9.48 -2.85 5.00
C CYS A 222 9.86 -4.33 4.96
N LEU A 223 10.40 -4.87 6.06
CA LEU A 223 10.83 -6.27 6.11
C LEU A 223 9.68 -7.23 6.42
N GLU A 224 8.69 -6.82 7.21
CA GLU A 224 7.43 -7.56 7.36
C GLU A 224 6.74 -7.72 6.00
N HIS A 225 6.72 -6.66 5.19
CA HIS A 225 6.19 -6.72 3.83
C HIS A 225 6.97 -7.67 2.92
N PHE A 226 8.31 -7.66 3.02
CA PHE A 226 9.16 -8.59 2.27
C PHE A 226 8.95 -10.05 2.70
N ALA A 227 8.93 -10.32 4.01
CA ALA A 227 8.69 -11.66 4.55
C ALA A 227 7.33 -12.21 4.12
N ALA A 228 6.28 -11.39 4.21
CA ALA A 228 4.94 -11.78 3.76
C ALA A 228 4.88 -12.07 2.25
N PHE A 229 5.69 -11.38 1.43
CA PHE A 229 5.76 -11.64 0.00
C PHE A 229 6.46 -12.97 -0.33
N VAL A 230 7.62 -13.23 0.27
CA VAL A 230 8.41 -14.44 0.01
C VAL A 230 7.75 -15.69 0.62
N GLY A 231 7.07 -15.51 1.76
CA GLY A 231 6.61 -16.58 2.62
C GLY A 231 7.45 -16.61 3.90
N GLU A 232 6.78 -16.48 5.04
CA GLU A 232 7.44 -16.33 6.34
C GLU A 232 8.25 -17.57 6.75
N ASP A 233 7.70 -18.75 6.48
CA ASP A 233 8.30 -20.04 6.79
C ASP A 233 9.26 -20.53 5.69
N ALA A 234 9.37 -19.80 4.58
CA ALA A 234 10.23 -20.21 3.47
C ALA A 234 11.71 -20.24 3.92
N PRO A 235 12.52 -21.20 3.43
CA PRO A 235 13.95 -21.23 3.75
C PRO A 235 14.68 -20.05 3.10
N ILE A 236 15.75 -19.54 3.71
CA ILE A 236 16.54 -18.41 3.16
C ILE A 236 17.05 -18.66 1.73
N SER A 237 17.27 -19.93 1.35
CA SER A 237 17.73 -20.33 0.02
C SER A 237 16.77 -19.94 -1.11
N VAL A 238 15.51 -19.60 -0.83
CA VAL A 238 14.59 -19.08 -1.86
C VAL A 238 14.95 -17.67 -2.31
N ILE A 239 15.76 -16.92 -1.57
CA ILE A 239 16.17 -15.57 -1.99
C ILE A 239 17.24 -15.69 -3.08
N ASP A 240 16.78 -15.81 -4.32
CA ASP A 240 17.59 -15.84 -5.55
C ASP A 240 17.34 -14.59 -6.42
N GLU A 241 17.99 -14.52 -7.58
CA GLU A 241 17.81 -13.39 -8.50
C GLU A 241 16.35 -13.23 -8.96
N ALA A 242 15.66 -14.34 -9.22
CA ALA A 242 14.28 -14.35 -9.71
C ALA A 242 13.30 -13.79 -8.66
N ASN A 243 13.42 -14.21 -7.40
CA ASN A 243 12.59 -13.73 -6.30
C ASN A 243 12.87 -12.27 -5.97
N VAL A 244 14.10 -11.80 -6.12
CA VAL A 244 14.44 -10.38 -5.96
C VAL A 244 13.75 -9.53 -7.03
N VAL A 245 13.75 -9.96 -8.30
CA VAL A 245 13.03 -9.28 -9.39
C VAL A 245 11.52 -9.34 -9.18
N ALA A 246 11.00 -10.49 -8.77
CA ALA A 246 9.57 -10.66 -8.45
C ALA A 246 9.14 -9.71 -7.31
N TYR A 247 9.94 -9.59 -6.25
CA TYR A 247 9.66 -8.66 -5.15
C TYR A 247 9.71 -7.20 -5.62
N PHE A 248 10.67 -6.84 -6.46
CA PHE A 248 10.74 -5.49 -7.04
C PHE A 248 9.45 -5.15 -7.80
N ASN A 249 9.00 -6.03 -8.69
CA ASN A 249 7.74 -5.87 -9.42
C ASN A 249 6.52 -5.80 -8.49
N HIS A 250 6.51 -6.63 -7.44
CA HIS A 250 5.49 -6.59 -6.41
C HIS A 250 5.45 -5.23 -5.70
N VAL A 251 6.60 -4.68 -5.29
CA VAL A 251 6.71 -3.36 -4.65
C VAL A 251 6.22 -2.25 -5.59
N LEU A 252 6.51 -2.34 -6.89
CA LEU A 252 6.02 -1.39 -7.89
C LEU A 252 4.48 -1.44 -8.03
N ALA A 253 3.89 -2.63 -7.95
CA ALA A 253 2.44 -2.83 -8.05
C ALA A 253 1.69 -2.64 -6.71
N THR A 254 2.40 -2.59 -5.58
CA THR A 254 1.79 -2.60 -4.24
C THR A 254 0.92 -1.35 -4.02
N LYS A 255 -0.30 -1.59 -3.56
CA LYS A 255 -1.28 -0.55 -3.23
C LYS A 255 -1.37 -0.35 -1.73
N SER A 256 -1.50 0.91 -1.31
CA SER A 256 -1.88 1.29 0.05
C SER A 256 -3.28 0.78 0.40
N LYS A 257 -3.64 0.79 1.68
CA LYS A 257 -5.01 0.47 2.15
C LYS A 257 -6.11 1.33 1.50
N LYS A 258 -5.74 2.46 0.88
CA LYS A 258 -6.65 3.35 0.14
C LYS A 258 -6.71 3.03 -1.36
N GLY A 259 -6.12 1.93 -1.81
CA GLY A 259 -6.10 1.51 -3.22
C GLY A 259 -5.08 2.23 -4.11
N HIS A 260 -4.44 3.31 -3.63
CA HIS A 260 -3.39 3.99 -4.38
C HIS A 260 -2.08 3.20 -4.35
N VAL A 261 -1.43 3.08 -5.51
CA VAL A 261 -0.06 2.54 -5.61
C VAL A 261 0.87 3.32 -4.68
N TRP A 262 1.82 2.62 -4.06
CA TRP A 262 2.82 3.24 -3.22
C TRP A 262 3.63 4.29 -3.99
N GLY A 263 3.93 5.41 -3.35
CA GLY A 263 4.80 6.42 -3.95
C GLY A 263 6.24 5.90 -4.08
N ALA A 264 6.96 6.35 -5.10
CA ALA A 264 8.33 5.93 -5.40
C ALA A 264 9.29 6.03 -4.20
N SER A 265 9.09 7.00 -3.29
CA SER A 265 9.90 7.11 -2.07
C SER A 265 9.71 5.94 -1.11
N GLN A 266 8.48 5.43 -0.97
CA GLN A 266 8.17 4.25 -0.15
C GLN A 266 8.69 2.98 -0.81
N GLN A 267 8.46 2.83 -2.12
CA GLN A 267 8.96 1.70 -2.90
C GLN A 267 10.49 1.58 -2.80
N ARG A 268 11.20 2.70 -3.04
CA ARG A 268 12.66 2.77 -2.89
C ARG A 268 13.10 2.39 -1.49
N ARG A 269 12.37 2.83 -0.46
CA ARG A 269 12.67 2.50 0.94
C ARG A 269 12.57 0.98 1.17
N CYS A 270 11.49 0.33 0.72
CA CYS A 270 11.35 -1.13 0.84
C CYS A 270 12.51 -1.88 0.18
N MET A 271 12.90 -1.49 -1.04
CA MET A 271 14.02 -2.11 -1.74
C MET A 271 15.36 -1.90 -1.01
N VAL A 272 15.61 -0.71 -0.45
CA VAL A 272 16.84 -0.43 0.30
C VAL A 272 16.93 -1.29 1.57
N GLU A 273 15.85 -1.40 2.33
CA GLU A 273 15.84 -2.20 3.56
C GLU A 273 15.97 -3.70 3.26
N MET A 274 15.28 -4.20 2.22
CA MET A 274 15.43 -5.59 1.75
C MET A 274 16.87 -5.89 1.34
N LYS A 275 17.49 -5.05 0.49
CA LYS A 275 18.89 -5.26 0.05
C LYS A 275 19.87 -5.24 1.22
N GLN A 276 19.65 -4.38 2.22
CA GLN A 276 20.47 -4.37 3.45
C GLN A 276 20.31 -5.66 4.27
N PHE A 277 19.09 -6.18 4.35
CA PHE A 277 18.81 -7.45 5.02
C PHE A 277 19.49 -8.63 4.31
N VAL A 278 19.33 -8.77 3.00
CA VAL A 278 19.98 -9.86 2.23
C VAL A 278 21.51 -9.80 2.35
N ARG A 279 22.12 -8.61 2.25
CA ARG A 279 23.56 -8.43 2.46
C ARG A 279 24.02 -8.74 3.89
N ARG A 280 23.14 -8.67 4.90
CA ARG A 280 23.46 -9.17 6.25
C ARG A 280 23.51 -10.70 6.24
N LEU A 281 22.54 -11.37 5.64
CA LEU A 281 22.50 -12.84 5.60
C LEU A 281 23.77 -13.41 4.98
N TYR A 282 24.22 -12.81 3.87
CA TYR A 282 25.48 -13.17 3.22
C TYR A 282 26.70 -12.95 4.13
N ARG A 283 26.82 -11.77 4.77
CA ARG A 283 27.95 -11.48 5.68
C ARG A 283 28.01 -12.41 6.89
N LEU A 284 26.87 -12.92 7.35
CA LEU A 284 26.79 -13.87 8.46
C LEU A 284 26.95 -15.33 8.02
N ARG A 285 27.20 -15.59 6.73
CA ARG A 285 27.29 -16.95 6.15
C ARG A 285 26.02 -17.79 6.40
N ILE A 286 24.87 -17.12 6.46
CA ILE A 286 23.54 -17.76 6.50
C ILE A 286 23.08 -18.07 5.07
N MET A 287 23.58 -17.31 4.11
CA MET A 287 23.39 -17.45 2.68
C MET A 287 24.78 -17.55 2.03
N ASP A 288 24.99 -18.59 1.23
CA ASP A 288 26.31 -18.87 0.63
C ASP A 288 26.63 -17.97 -0.55
N GLN A 289 25.62 -17.57 -1.32
CA GLN A 289 25.77 -16.74 -2.51
C GLN A 289 24.83 -15.53 -2.44
N LEU A 290 25.38 -14.35 -2.69
CA LEU A 290 24.58 -13.14 -2.81
C LEU A 290 23.96 -13.08 -4.22
N PRO A 291 22.64 -12.84 -4.38
CA PRO A 291 22.03 -12.71 -5.71
C PRO A 291 22.77 -11.68 -6.56
N ARG A 292 23.09 -12.02 -7.82
CA ARG A 292 23.92 -11.18 -8.69
C ARG A 292 23.35 -9.77 -8.89
N ASN A 293 22.03 -9.66 -9.00
CA ASN A 293 21.30 -8.39 -9.09
C ASN A 293 21.31 -7.54 -7.80
N ILE A 294 21.86 -8.04 -6.69
CA ILE A 294 22.16 -7.30 -5.47
C ILE A 294 23.68 -7.05 -5.31
N ALA A 295 24.51 -7.99 -5.76
CA ALA A 295 25.97 -7.92 -5.71
C ALA A 295 26.49 -6.83 -6.63
N GLU A 296 26.00 -6.79 -7.87
CA GLU A 296 26.41 -5.84 -8.87
C GLU A 296 25.69 -4.50 -8.67
N PRO A 297 26.38 -3.37 -8.88
CA PRO A 297 25.81 -2.03 -8.76
C PRO A 297 24.87 -1.68 -9.94
N ASP A 298 24.16 -2.67 -10.48
CA ASP A 298 23.24 -2.45 -11.58
C ASP A 298 22.01 -1.64 -11.11
N ASN A 299 21.63 -0.69 -11.95
CA ASN A 299 20.54 0.24 -11.73
C ASN A 299 19.18 -0.34 -12.12
N GLU A 300 19.09 -1.54 -12.68
CA GLU A 300 17.81 -2.18 -13.05
C GLU A 300 16.83 -2.27 -11.87
N LEU A 301 17.34 -2.61 -10.67
CA LEU A 301 16.54 -2.70 -9.45
C LEU A 301 16.57 -1.38 -8.63
N SER A 302 16.77 -0.26 -9.31
CA SER A 302 16.73 1.07 -8.71
C SER A 302 15.40 1.76 -8.98
N ILE A 303 14.94 2.53 -8.01
CA ILE A 303 13.72 3.34 -8.15
C ILE A 303 14.15 4.79 -8.16
N SER A 304 14.14 5.36 -9.36
CA SER A 304 14.47 6.77 -9.56
C SER A 304 13.39 7.66 -8.94
N LEU A 305 13.82 8.73 -8.29
CA LEU A 305 12.93 9.77 -7.81
C LEU A 305 13.11 10.97 -8.72
N PRO A 306 12.03 11.51 -9.33
CA PRO A 306 12.16 12.75 -10.08
C PRO A 306 12.68 13.85 -9.16
N ALA A 307 13.52 14.73 -9.70
CA ALA A 307 13.97 15.90 -8.97
C ALA A 307 12.74 16.70 -8.52
N PRO A 308 12.51 16.89 -7.21
CA PRO A 308 11.31 17.56 -6.75
C PRO A 308 11.39 19.05 -7.11
N LYS A 309 10.32 19.58 -7.72
CA LYS A 309 10.16 21.03 -7.88
C LYS A 309 10.25 21.70 -6.51
N ILE A 310 11.03 22.77 -6.43
CA ILE A 310 11.17 23.55 -5.19
C ILE A 310 10.03 24.56 -5.14
N ASP A 311 8.96 24.19 -4.45
CA ASP A 311 7.90 25.14 -4.10
C ASP A 311 8.32 25.96 -2.87
N ILE A 312 8.00 27.26 -2.89
CA ILE A 312 8.16 28.21 -1.79
C ILE A 312 6.86 28.98 -1.57
N TYR A 313 6.68 29.58 -0.40
CA TYR A 313 5.54 30.47 -0.14
C TYR A 313 5.74 31.83 -0.81
N THR A 314 4.65 32.48 -1.19
CA THR A 314 4.67 33.92 -1.51
C THR A 314 4.61 34.76 -0.23
N ASN A 315 4.95 36.04 -0.33
CA ASN A 315 4.86 36.98 0.79
C ASN A 315 3.42 37.09 1.32
N ASP A 316 2.43 37.20 0.42
CA ASP A 316 1.02 37.25 0.79
C ASP A 316 0.56 35.99 1.53
N GLU A 317 1.02 34.81 1.10
CA GLU A 317 0.73 33.56 1.80
C GLU A 317 1.35 33.55 3.21
N ILE A 318 2.57 34.04 3.36
CA ILE A 318 3.24 34.14 4.68
C ILE A 318 2.50 35.13 5.57
N ALA A 319 2.18 36.32 5.08
CA ALA A 319 1.44 37.33 5.82
C ALA A 319 0.07 36.80 6.28
N ALA A 320 -0.68 36.16 5.37
CA ALA A 320 -1.97 35.55 5.70
C ALA A 320 -1.84 34.43 6.74
N ILE A 321 -0.80 33.58 6.64
CA ILE A 321 -0.54 32.52 7.63
C ILE A 321 -0.23 33.13 9.00
N LEU A 322 0.65 34.12 9.07
CA LEU A 322 1.04 34.75 10.33
C LEU A 322 -0.16 35.45 10.99
N ALA A 323 -0.92 36.24 10.23
CA ALA A 323 -2.09 36.97 10.71
C ALA A 323 -3.23 36.07 11.24
N ASN A 324 -3.36 34.85 10.70
CA ASN A 324 -4.43 33.91 11.09
C ASN A 324 -3.96 32.83 12.08
N SER A 325 -2.71 32.87 12.52
CA SER A 325 -2.15 31.93 13.50
C SER A 325 -2.32 32.44 14.92
N SER A 326 -2.52 31.54 15.89
CA SER A 326 -2.40 31.92 17.30
C SER A 326 -0.96 32.36 17.61
N PRO A 327 -0.71 33.30 18.53
CA PRO A 327 0.64 33.82 18.78
C PRO A 327 1.71 32.75 19.05
N ARG A 328 1.36 31.67 19.78
CA ARG A 328 2.29 30.55 20.03
C ARG A 328 2.72 29.81 18.76
N TYR A 329 1.81 29.58 17.81
CA TYR A 329 2.16 28.93 16.54
C TYR A 329 2.76 29.93 15.54
N GLN A 330 2.40 31.21 15.63
CA GLN A 330 3.09 32.29 14.91
C GLN A 330 4.59 32.27 15.26
N LEU A 331 4.94 32.15 16.54
CA LEU A 331 6.34 31.95 16.96
C LEU A 331 7.00 30.75 16.27
N VAL A 332 6.33 29.59 16.19
CA VAL A 332 6.88 28.42 15.50
C VAL A 332 7.12 28.69 14.01
N TRP A 333 6.21 29.39 13.32
CA TRP A 333 6.39 29.77 11.92
C TRP A 333 7.54 30.74 11.73
N LEU A 334 7.65 31.73 12.61
CA LEU A 334 8.74 32.69 12.61
C LEU A 334 10.08 32.02 12.88
N LEU A 335 10.20 31.09 13.83
CA LEU A 335 11.45 30.33 14.02
C LEU A 335 11.83 29.49 12.78
N CYS A 336 10.84 28.98 12.04
CA CYS A 336 11.08 28.27 10.78
C CYS A 336 11.53 29.20 9.63
N LEU A 337 11.11 30.47 9.64
CA LEU A 337 11.45 31.49 8.64
C LEU A 337 12.72 32.28 8.98
N ASN A 338 12.93 32.60 10.25
CA ASN A 338 14.02 33.42 10.76
C ASN A 338 15.30 32.58 10.93
N CYS A 339 15.17 31.33 11.40
CA CYS A 339 16.33 30.47 11.71
C CYS A 339 16.40 29.23 10.81
N GLY A 340 15.48 29.10 9.85
CA GLY A 340 15.39 27.92 9.01
C GLY A 340 15.03 26.66 9.78
N PHE A 341 14.44 26.73 10.97
CA PHE A 341 14.16 25.54 11.75
C PHE A 341 13.14 24.62 11.09
N THR A 342 13.23 23.33 11.39
CA THR A 342 12.07 22.44 11.23
C THR A 342 11.21 22.51 12.48
N GLN A 343 9.96 22.01 12.41
CA GLN A 343 9.11 21.91 13.61
C GLN A 343 9.75 21.10 14.76
N GLN A 344 10.67 20.17 14.46
CA GLN A 344 11.43 19.46 15.50
C GLN A 344 12.52 20.36 16.09
N ASP A 345 13.25 21.10 15.26
CA ASP A 345 14.30 22.00 15.75
C ASP A 345 13.69 23.09 16.65
N ALA A 346 12.54 23.65 16.28
CA ALA A 346 11.81 24.59 17.14
C ALA A 346 11.35 23.94 18.46
N SER A 347 10.85 22.70 18.42
CA SER A 347 10.41 21.98 19.62
C SER A 347 11.57 21.59 20.54
N ASP A 348 12.74 21.33 19.99
CA ASP A 348 13.96 20.94 20.72
C ASP A 348 14.88 22.15 20.98
N LEU A 349 14.36 23.37 20.92
CA LEU A 349 15.12 24.58 21.26
C LEU A 349 15.33 24.59 22.78
N ALA A 350 16.59 24.63 23.22
CA ALA A 350 16.93 24.62 24.64
C ALA A 350 17.06 26.03 25.22
N GLN A 351 16.93 26.16 26.55
CA GLN A 351 17.01 27.46 27.25
C GLN A 351 18.38 28.12 27.10
N ASP A 352 19.45 27.30 27.12
CA ASP A 352 20.86 27.71 27.01
C ASP A 352 21.29 28.00 25.55
N GLU A 353 20.50 27.56 24.58
CA GLU A 353 20.69 27.93 23.16
C GLU A 353 20.18 29.35 22.85
N VAL A 354 19.44 29.99 23.77
CA VAL A 354 18.87 31.33 23.58
C VAL A 354 19.64 32.37 24.39
N ASP A 355 20.22 33.35 23.69
CA ASP A 355 20.73 34.56 24.31
C ASP A 355 19.56 35.53 24.55
N TRP A 356 19.00 35.47 25.75
CA TRP A 356 17.87 36.28 26.18
C TRP A 356 18.18 37.77 26.34
N ALA A 357 19.45 38.15 26.33
CA ALA A 357 19.84 39.56 26.38
C ALA A 357 20.00 40.11 24.96
N ALA A 358 20.77 39.41 24.12
CA ALA A 358 21.09 39.86 22.77
C ALA A 358 20.01 39.54 21.72
N GLY A 359 19.00 38.73 22.05
CA GLY A 359 17.97 38.32 21.10
C GLY A 359 18.52 37.41 20.01
N ARG A 360 19.33 36.41 20.41
CA ARG A 360 19.97 35.48 19.46
C ARG A 360 19.69 34.03 19.82
N ILE A 361 19.79 33.15 18.83
CA ILE A 361 19.84 31.70 19.05
C ILE A 361 21.19 31.18 18.57
N ILE A 362 21.96 30.59 19.47
CA ILE A 362 23.28 30.03 19.19
C ILE A 362 23.18 28.52 19.33
N ARG A 363 23.14 27.79 18.21
CA ARG A 363 22.93 26.35 18.29
C ARG A 363 23.57 25.53 17.19
N LYS A 364 23.74 24.25 17.51
CA LYS A 364 24.06 23.21 16.55
C LYS A 364 22.79 22.43 16.22
N ARG A 365 22.54 22.19 14.94
CA ARG A 365 21.31 21.51 14.50
C ARG A 365 21.16 20.11 15.14
N GLY A 366 20.04 19.89 15.84
CA GLY A 366 19.79 18.67 16.61
C GLY A 366 19.89 17.37 15.81
N LYS A 367 19.42 17.34 14.55
CA LYS A 367 19.52 16.14 13.68
C LYS A 367 20.96 15.66 13.48
N THR A 368 21.91 16.57 13.45
CA THR A 368 23.30 16.30 13.05
C THR A 368 24.29 16.78 14.12
N LYS A 369 23.85 17.03 15.35
CA LYS A 369 24.65 17.61 16.43
C LYS A 369 25.89 16.79 16.80
N GLN A 370 25.82 15.47 16.61
CA GLN A 370 26.93 14.54 16.88
C GLN A 370 28.06 14.61 15.85
N HIS A 371 27.84 15.21 14.68
CA HIS A 371 28.88 15.32 13.65
C HIS A 371 29.74 16.57 13.92
N GLN A 372 31.05 16.40 14.03
CA GLN A 372 31.99 17.50 14.28
C GLN A 372 31.94 18.57 13.18
N SER A 373 31.73 18.19 11.93
CA SER A 373 31.68 19.09 10.77
C SER A 373 30.43 19.97 10.66
N VAL A 374 29.45 19.79 11.55
CA VAL A 374 28.22 20.60 11.54
C VAL A 374 28.48 21.88 12.33
N PRO A 375 28.20 23.06 11.74
CA PRO A 375 28.49 24.32 12.38
C PRO A 375 27.56 24.59 13.56
N VAL A 376 28.07 25.33 14.55
CA VAL A 376 27.24 26.13 15.44
C VAL A 376 26.87 27.40 14.67
N VAL A 377 25.58 27.72 14.63
CA VAL A 377 25.07 28.90 13.95
C VAL A 377 24.52 29.86 14.99
N ASN A 378 24.95 31.12 14.90
CA ASN A 378 24.45 32.23 15.70
C ASN A 378 23.43 33.00 14.84
N TYR A 379 22.15 32.82 15.14
CA TYR A 379 21.03 33.44 14.44
C TYR A 379 20.62 34.72 15.17
N LEU A 380 20.64 35.85 14.46
CA LEU A 380 19.94 37.06 14.90
C LEU A 380 18.42 36.84 14.81
N LEU A 381 17.69 37.16 15.86
CA LEU A 381 16.23 37.09 15.84
C LEU A 381 15.63 38.41 15.40
N TRP A 382 14.58 38.34 14.59
CA TRP A 382 13.74 39.50 14.31
C TRP A 382 13.07 39.97 15.61
N PRO A 383 12.81 41.28 15.77
CA PRO A 383 12.16 41.83 16.96
C PRO A 383 10.85 41.11 17.32
N GLU A 384 10.01 40.84 16.33
CA GLU A 384 8.72 40.14 16.49
C GLU A 384 8.91 38.68 16.92
N THR A 385 9.88 37.98 16.33
CA THR A 385 10.23 36.60 16.71
C THR A 385 10.68 36.55 18.16
N PHE A 386 11.56 37.48 18.56
CA PHE A 386 12.11 37.51 19.90
C PHE A 386 11.09 37.94 20.96
N ALA A 387 10.22 38.89 20.63
CA ALA A 387 9.11 39.28 21.50
C ALA A 387 8.19 38.09 21.80
N LEU A 388 7.77 37.34 20.77
CA LEU A 388 6.97 36.14 20.97
C LEU A 388 7.72 35.03 21.70
N LEU A 389 9.03 34.88 21.46
CA LEU A 389 9.85 33.90 22.16
C LEU A 389 9.91 34.18 23.67
N LYS A 390 10.07 35.46 24.05
CA LYS A 390 9.98 35.89 25.45
C LYS A 390 8.58 35.66 26.04
N GLN A 391 7.53 36.00 25.30
CA GLN A 391 6.14 35.79 25.73
C GLN A 391 5.82 34.31 26.02
N PHE A 392 6.35 33.40 25.20
CA PHE A 392 6.09 31.96 25.31
C PHE A 392 7.23 31.16 25.93
N ARG A 393 8.16 31.85 26.60
CA ARG A 393 9.24 31.21 27.35
C ARG A 393 8.65 30.23 28.35
N SER A 394 9.15 29.01 28.30
CA SER A 394 8.81 27.95 29.25
C SER A 394 9.63 28.08 30.54
N ASP A 395 9.10 27.60 31.66
CA ASP A 395 9.85 27.45 32.92
C ASP A 395 10.67 26.14 32.96
N ASP A 396 10.47 25.26 31.98
CA ASP A 396 11.25 24.03 31.84
C ASP A 396 12.72 24.34 31.58
N PRO A 397 13.66 23.71 32.33
CA PRO A 397 15.09 24.01 32.21
C PRO A 397 15.70 23.50 30.91
N GLN A 398 15.08 22.53 30.23
CA GLN A 398 15.61 21.91 29.01
C GLN A 398 15.03 22.52 27.74
N HIS A 399 13.80 23.02 27.78
CA HIS A 399 13.06 23.49 26.60
C HIS A 399 12.69 24.96 26.74
N ALA A 400 13.08 25.78 25.75
CA ALA A 400 12.72 27.20 25.68
C ALA A 400 11.22 27.39 25.40
N ILE A 401 10.59 26.48 24.65
CA ILE A 401 9.17 26.54 24.29
C ILE A 401 8.47 25.19 24.47
N LEU A 402 7.28 25.22 25.06
CA LEU A 402 6.37 24.06 25.18
C LEU A 402 5.01 24.39 24.57
N ASN A 403 4.13 23.39 24.49
CA ASN A 403 2.72 23.61 24.15
C ASN A 403 1.92 24.03 25.40
N THR A 404 0.62 24.26 25.24
CA THR A 404 -0.28 24.68 26.33
C THR A 404 -0.45 23.64 27.44
N PHE A 405 0.01 22.41 27.24
CA PHE A 405 -0.03 21.31 28.21
C PHE A 405 1.33 21.05 28.85
N GLY A 406 2.31 21.95 28.68
CA GLY A 406 3.67 21.78 29.21
C GLY A 406 4.41 20.60 28.58
N LYS A 407 4.09 20.24 27.33
CA LYS A 407 4.81 19.19 26.58
C LYS A 407 5.49 19.77 25.35
N PRO A 408 6.54 19.12 24.81
CA PRO A 408 7.18 19.55 23.57
C PRO A 408 6.16 19.72 22.43
N ILE A 409 6.36 20.73 21.59
CA ILE A 409 5.48 21.05 20.45
C ILE A 409 5.38 19.85 19.50
N ARG A 410 6.50 19.15 19.34
CA ARG A 410 6.59 17.86 18.65
C ARG A 410 7.28 16.83 19.53
N ASN A 411 6.66 15.67 19.66
CA ASN A 411 7.20 14.54 20.41
C ASN A 411 6.97 13.24 19.61
N ASP A 412 8.03 12.45 19.47
CA ASP A 412 8.00 11.13 18.85
C ASP A 412 8.37 10.11 19.95
N THR A 413 7.38 9.36 20.46
CA THR A 413 7.60 8.32 21.49
C THR A 413 7.51 6.92 20.87
N PHE A 414 8.16 5.95 21.49
CA PHE A 414 8.13 4.56 21.04
C PHE A 414 7.79 3.63 22.20
N ASP A 415 6.61 3.02 22.13
CA ASP A 415 6.11 2.06 23.12
C ASP A 415 5.57 0.83 22.38
N GLY A 416 6.48 0.01 21.86
CA GLY A 416 6.21 -1.05 20.87
C GLY A 416 5.80 -0.53 19.48
N LYS A 417 5.19 0.65 19.42
CA LYS A 417 4.77 1.36 18.22
C LYS A 417 5.17 2.82 18.29
N LEU A 418 5.55 3.38 17.15
CA LEU A 418 5.89 4.79 17.03
C LEU A 418 4.63 5.66 17.13
N VAL A 419 4.55 6.48 18.18
CA VAL A 419 3.51 7.49 18.36
C VAL A 419 4.12 8.86 18.08
N LYS A 420 3.58 9.54 17.06
CA LYS A 420 4.00 10.91 16.71
C LYS A 420 2.92 11.90 17.10
N ARG A 421 3.28 12.86 17.94
CA ARG A 421 2.45 14.01 18.29
C ARG A 421 3.13 15.26 17.77
N ASP A 422 2.52 15.91 16.80
CA ASP A 422 3.06 17.13 16.16
C ASP A 422 1.98 18.20 16.16
N SER A 423 1.93 18.96 17.27
CA SER A 423 0.87 19.95 17.49
C SER A 423 0.96 21.10 16.48
N ALA A 424 2.18 21.48 16.06
CA ALA A 424 2.41 22.45 15.01
C ALA A 424 1.83 21.97 13.67
N LYS A 425 2.11 20.73 13.24
CA LYS A 425 1.54 20.18 12.01
C LYS A 425 0.02 20.17 12.01
N GLU A 426 -0.62 19.82 13.13
CA GLU A 426 -2.08 19.84 13.20
C GLU A 426 -2.64 21.26 13.21
N ALA A 427 -2.00 22.22 13.90
CA ALA A 427 -2.38 23.63 13.84
C ALA A 427 -2.27 24.19 12.42
N PHE A 428 -1.18 23.89 11.72
CA PHE A 428 -0.97 24.32 10.33
C PHE A 428 -2.01 23.72 9.37
N LYS A 429 -2.36 22.44 9.54
CA LYS A 429 -3.41 21.81 8.73
C LYS A 429 -4.77 22.46 8.95
N ARG A 430 -5.14 22.80 10.19
CA ARG A 430 -6.40 23.48 10.49
C ARG A 430 -6.46 24.87 9.85
N LEU A 431 -5.30 25.53 9.74
CA LEU A 431 -5.19 26.83 9.11
C LEU A 431 -5.38 26.77 7.58
N THR A 432 -4.74 25.78 6.94
CA THR A 432 -4.57 25.74 5.47
C THR A 432 -5.42 24.71 4.75
N ARG A 433 -6.18 23.87 5.46
CA ARG A 433 -7.01 22.82 4.86
C ARG A 433 -8.44 22.87 5.38
N PRO A 434 -9.41 22.49 4.54
CA PRO A 434 -10.77 22.30 5.01
C PRO A 434 -10.83 21.25 6.13
N VAL A 435 -11.58 21.54 7.19
CA VAL A 435 -11.84 20.59 8.28
C VAL A 435 -13.18 19.91 8.02
N VAL A 436 -13.15 18.61 7.76
CA VAL A 436 -14.35 17.80 7.52
C VAL A 436 -14.75 17.10 8.81
N TYR A 437 -15.91 17.45 9.34
CA TYR A 437 -16.54 16.78 10.47
C TYR A 437 -17.38 15.62 9.96
N LYS A 438 -17.27 14.49 10.67
CA LYS A 438 -18.07 13.29 10.39
C LYS A 438 -19.02 13.04 11.55
N ASN A 439 -20.24 12.66 11.25
CA ASN A 439 -21.21 12.26 12.27
C ASN A 439 -20.87 10.88 12.85
N LYS A 440 -21.66 10.40 13.84
CA LYS A 440 -21.49 9.08 14.47
C LYS A 440 -21.53 7.91 13.47
N LYS A 441 -22.20 8.09 12.31
CA LYS A 441 -22.28 7.09 11.23
C LYS A 441 -21.08 7.15 10.26
N GLY A 442 -20.12 8.04 10.51
CA GLY A 442 -18.95 8.24 9.65
C GLY A 442 -19.23 9.03 8.36
N CYS A 443 -20.47 9.50 8.18
CA CYS A 443 -20.87 10.33 7.04
C CYS A 443 -20.38 11.77 7.22
N LYS A 444 -20.07 12.46 6.12
CA LYS A 444 -19.70 13.88 6.15
C LYS A 444 -20.90 14.70 6.61
N ASP A 445 -20.72 15.48 7.67
CA ASP A 445 -21.75 16.30 8.28
C ASP A 445 -21.55 17.77 7.87
N ARG A 446 -20.35 18.31 8.14
CA ARG A 446 -20.00 19.70 7.87
C ARG A 446 -18.54 19.82 7.41
N THR A 447 -18.28 20.74 6.48
CA THR A 447 -16.92 21.14 6.07
C THR A 447 -16.70 22.60 6.43
N ILE A 448 -15.68 22.88 7.24
CA ILE A 448 -15.23 24.25 7.51
C ILE A 448 -14.14 24.59 6.48
N PRO A 449 -14.26 25.70 5.73
CA PRO A 449 -13.23 26.12 4.79
C PRO A 449 -11.91 26.45 5.52
N PRO A 450 -10.76 26.37 4.84
CA PRO A 450 -9.50 26.81 5.42
C PRO A 450 -9.55 28.31 5.72
N LYS A 451 -8.86 28.75 6.77
CA LYS A 451 -8.71 30.19 7.06
C LYS A 451 -7.76 30.88 6.08
N VAL A 452 -6.80 30.13 5.55
CA VAL A 452 -5.82 30.63 4.59
C VAL A 452 -5.77 29.70 3.39
N VAL A 453 -5.95 30.27 2.20
CA VAL A 453 -5.80 29.55 0.93
C VAL A 453 -4.33 29.63 0.50
N VAL A 454 -3.72 28.48 0.25
CA VAL A 454 -2.35 28.37 -0.26
C VAL A 454 -2.37 27.68 -1.62
N ARG A 455 -1.54 28.17 -2.56
CA ARG A 455 -1.56 27.76 -3.98
C ARG A 455 -1.26 26.28 -4.21
N SER A 456 -0.54 25.66 -3.29
CA SER A 456 -0.15 24.25 -3.38
C SER A 456 -0.24 23.57 -2.01
N ARG A 457 -0.18 22.23 -1.99
CA ARG A 457 -0.23 21.42 -0.75
C ARG A 457 1.09 21.50 0.03
N MET A 458 1.62 22.70 0.21
CA MET A 458 2.79 22.98 1.03
C MET A 458 2.55 22.62 2.49
N SER A 459 3.66 22.49 3.21
CA SER A 459 3.71 22.16 4.62
C SER A 459 4.73 23.06 5.30
N ILE A 460 4.74 23.08 6.63
CA ILE A 460 5.66 23.86 7.47
C ILE A 460 7.12 23.81 7.00
N LYS A 461 7.60 22.68 6.46
CA LYS A 461 8.95 22.55 5.91
C LYS A 461 9.26 23.52 4.76
N HIS A 462 8.24 24.09 4.12
CA HIS A 462 8.38 25.05 3.04
C HIS A 462 8.70 26.45 3.56
N PHE A 463 8.47 26.78 4.84
CA PHE A 463 9.01 28.02 5.44
C PHE A 463 10.54 28.03 5.39
N ARG A 464 11.15 26.93 5.86
CA ARG A 464 12.61 26.72 5.77
C ARG A 464 13.11 26.78 4.33
N LYS A 465 12.39 26.19 3.36
CA LYS A 465 12.75 26.29 1.94
C LYS A 465 12.65 27.72 1.42
N THR A 466 11.57 28.42 1.78
CA THR A 466 11.32 29.80 1.35
C THR A 466 12.46 30.71 1.81
N GLY A 467 12.79 30.70 3.11
CA GLY A 467 13.92 31.49 3.62
C GLY A 467 15.26 31.11 2.98
N ALA A 468 15.54 29.81 2.80
CA ALA A 468 16.79 29.38 2.18
C ALA A 468 16.89 29.77 0.70
N SER A 469 15.80 29.67 -0.06
CA SER A 469 15.76 30.06 -1.47
C SER A 469 15.90 31.57 -1.65
N LEU A 470 15.26 32.37 -0.79
CA LEU A 470 15.39 33.83 -0.83
C LEU A 470 16.82 34.27 -0.48
N ILE A 471 17.40 33.72 0.59
CA ILE A 471 18.81 34.00 0.95
C ILE A 471 19.76 33.51 -0.15
N ALA A 472 19.53 32.34 -0.76
CA ALA A 472 20.39 31.83 -1.82
C ALA A 472 20.41 32.77 -3.05
N ASN A 473 19.25 33.28 -3.43
CA ASN A 473 19.11 34.17 -4.57
C ASN A 473 19.80 35.53 -4.34
N GLU A 474 19.69 36.09 -3.13
CA GLU A 474 20.22 37.42 -2.82
C GLU A 474 21.67 37.40 -2.35
N PHE A 475 22.01 36.46 -1.48
CA PHE A 475 23.29 36.41 -0.76
C PHE A 475 24.19 35.23 -1.14
N GLY A 476 23.68 34.27 -1.92
CA GLY A 476 24.40 33.08 -2.39
C GLY A 476 24.19 31.82 -1.55
N ASP A 477 24.49 30.67 -2.16
CA ASP A 477 24.28 29.32 -1.58
C ASP A 477 25.00 29.11 -0.24
N GLU A 478 26.17 29.71 -0.04
CA GLU A 478 26.95 29.57 1.20
C GLU A 478 26.15 30.04 2.43
N LEU A 479 25.51 31.21 2.33
CA LEU A 479 24.70 31.76 3.42
C LEU A 479 23.38 31.02 3.59
N ALA A 480 22.80 30.50 2.50
CA ALA A 480 21.65 29.60 2.59
C ALA A 480 22.00 28.29 3.30
N GLU A 481 23.18 27.70 3.02
CA GLU A 481 23.67 26.51 3.72
C GLU A 481 23.92 26.77 5.21
N ARG A 482 24.48 27.95 5.54
CA ARG A 482 24.65 28.40 6.93
C ARG A 482 23.31 28.61 7.63
N TYR A 483 22.36 29.29 7.00
CA TYR A 483 20.99 29.47 7.49
C TYR A 483 20.34 28.12 7.82
N LEU A 484 20.54 27.12 6.95
CA LEU A 484 20.06 25.76 7.14
C LEU A 484 20.82 24.97 8.22
N GLY A 485 21.94 25.46 8.73
CA GLY A 485 22.81 24.71 9.65
C GLY A 485 23.38 23.44 9.01
N HIS A 486 23.65 23.48 7.70
CA HIS A 486 24.28 22.39 6.98
C HIS A 486 25.81 22.46 7.13
N SER A 487 26.47 21.30 7.14
CA SER A 487 27.93 21.24 7.01
C SER A 487 28.33 21.75 5.63
N ALA A 488 29.39 22.55 5.55
CA ALA A 488 29.92 23.00 4.26
C ALA A 488 30.25 21.79 3.37
N LYS A 489 30.01 21.91 2.06
CA LYS A 489 30.32 20.83 1.11
C LYS A 489 31.84 20.63 0.94
N SER A 490 32.59 21.73 0.82
CA SER A 490 34.05 21.70 0.61
C SER A 490 34.84 21.50 1.91
N ILE A 491 36.03 20.92 1.81
CA ILE A 491 36.98 20.82 2.94
C ILE A 491 37.36 22.21 3.44
N ALA A 492 37.58 23.16 2.53
CA ALA A 492 37.91 24.54 2.89
C ALA A 492 36.81 25.21 3.72
N GLY A 493 35.54 25.05 3.32
CA GLY A 493 34.42 25.58 4.09
C GLY A 493 34.20 24.88 5.44
N LYS A 494 34.77 23.68 5.65
CA LYS A 494 34.72 22.96 6.93
C LYS A 494 35.84 23.39 7.88
N HIS A 495 37.05 23.65 7.37
CA HIS A 495 38.25 23.76 8.20
C HIS A 495 38.98 25.10 8.14
N TYR A 496 38.87 25.86 7.04
CA TYR A 496 39.74 27.03 6.81
C TYR A 496 38.98 28.36 6.75
N ILE A 497 37.73 28.35 6.29
CA ILE A 497 36.98 29.59 6.08
C ILE A 497 36.29 30.01 7.39
N LYS A 498 36.75 31.11 7.99
CA LYS A 498 36.03 31.81 9.06
C LYS A 498 34.80 32.47 8.44
N ARG A 499 33.61 32.11 8.93
CA ARG A 499 32.35 32.61 8.38
C ARG A 499 32.05 34.01 8.89
N ASP A 500 31.79 34.95 7.98
CA ASP A 500 31.45 36.33 8.29
C ASP A 500 30.07 36.41 8.99
N GLN A 501 30.04 36.76 10.28
CA GLN A 501 28.80 36.83 11.05
C GLN A 501 27.97 38.07 10.68
N GLU A 502 28.59 39.21 10.41
CA GLU A 502 27.88 40.45 10.07
C GLU A 502 27.15 40.32 8.75
N ARG A 503 27.79 39.71 7.74
CA ARG A 503 27.12 39.42 6.47
C ARG A 503 25.95 38.46 6.64
N PHE A 504 26.06 37.50 7.57
CA PHE A 504 24.95 36.60 7.88
C PHE A 504 23.81 37.34 8.59
N ASP A 505 24.10 38.20 9.56
CA ASP A 505 23.10 39.01 10.26
C ASP A 505 22.33 39.91 9.27
N ARG A 506 23.04 40.60 8.36
CA ARG A 506 22.42 41.39 7.28
C ARG A 506 21.49 40.56 6.40
N ALA A 507 21.86 39.32 6.08
CA ALA A 507 21.02 38.43 5.30
C ALA A 507 19.74 38.01 6.05
N ILE A 508 19.82 37.84 7.36
CA ILE A 508 18.66 37.53 8.20
C ILE A 508 17.74 38.73 8.34
N GLU A 509 18.26 39.93 8.57
CA GLU A 509 17.49 41.18 8.61
C GLU A 509 16.77 41.43 7.28
N TRP A 510 17.50 41.38 6.17
CA TRP A 510 16.94 41.49 4.83
C TRP A 510 15.82 40.48 4.60
N LEU A 511 15.99 39.21 5.02
CA LEU A 511 14.94 38.20 4.86
C LEU A 511 13.66 38.60 5.61
N GLY A 512 13.79 39.20 6.79
CA GLY A 512 12.65 39.72 7.56
C GLY A 512 11.91 40.83 6.83
N GLN A 513 12.64 41.77 6.24
CA GLN A 513 12.10 42.87 5.43
C GLN A 513 11.46 42.35 4.14
N ALA A 514 12.15 41.47 3.41
CA ALA A 514 11.67 40.88 2.16
C ALA A 514 10.38 40.09 2.33
N LEU A 515 10.15 39.51 3.52
CA LEU A 515 8.92 38.80 3.87
C LEU A 515 7.84 39.70 4.49
N GLY A 516 8.11 40.99 4.70
CA GLY A 516 7.20 41.93 5.37
C GLY A 516 6.98 41.64 6.85
N VAL A 517 7.90 40.93 7.50
CA VAL A 517 7.85 40.64 8.94
C VAL A 517 8.48 41.77 9.74
N VAL A 518 9.62 42.28 9.27
CA VAL A 518 10.33 43.43 9.83
C VAL A 518 9.97 44.67 9.01
N LYS A 519 9.60 45.75 9.70
CA LYS A 519 9.23 47.03 9.07
C LYS A 519 10.41 47.96 8.89
#